data_AF-A0A1Q7IUG8-F1
#
_entry.id   AF-A0A1Q7IUG8-F1
#
_cell.length_a   1.000
_cell.length_b   1.000
_cell.length_c   1.000
_cell.angle_alpha   90.00
_cell.angle_beta   90.00
_cell.angle_gamma   90.00
#
_symmetry.space_group_name_H-M   'P 1'
#
loop_
_entity.id
_entity.type
_entity.pdbx_description
1 polymer ?
#
loop_
_entity_poly.entity_id
_entity_poly.type
_entity_poly.pdbx_seq_one_letter_code
_entity_poly.pdbx_strand_id
1 'polypeptide(L)'
;MLNPGGQLPLRTLKAVGVRSCGFALFLGACAITNTPQQDLAYARWAKCNAPYISLEWVDLDGRITFRFSTEGGRQAVLQCLAEAGRTGPPLPEPVGVRPPSGP
;
A
#
# COMPACT_ATOMS: atom_id res chain seq x y z
N MET A 1 17.92 2.94 -40.07
CA MET A 1 18.11 1.89 -41.09
C MET A 1 19.60 1.59 -41.17
N LEU A 2 19.96 0.31 -41.19
CA LEU A 2 21.27 -0.26 -41.58
C LEU A 2 22.41 -0.12 -40.56
N ASN A 3 22.66 -1.24 -39.86
CA ASN A 3 23.98 -1.62 -39.38
C ASN A 3 24.78 -2.17 -40.58
N PRO A 4 26.08 -1.88 -40.69
CA PRO A 4 26.96 -2.97 -41.11
C PRO A 4 28.35 -2.94 -40.44
N GLY A 5 28.67 -4.06 -39.81
CA GLY A 5 29.87 -4.88 -40.10
C GLY A 5 31.23 -4.20 -40.19
N GLY A 6 32.13 -4.58 -39.28
CA GLY A 6 33.57 -4.34 -39.47
C GLY A 6 34.40 -4.67 -38.23
N GLN A 7 34.93 -5.88 -38.19
CA GLN A 7 35.78 -6.42 -37.13
C GLN A 7 37.22 -5.86 -37.25
N LEU A 8 37.80 -5.37 -36.14
CA LEU A 8 39.21 -4.97 -36.04
C LEU A 8 39.82 -5.47 -34.71
N PRO A 9 41.15 -5.69 -34.66
CA PRO A 9 41.72 -6.92 -34.13
C PRO A 9 42.02 -6.91 -32.63
N LEU A 10 42.03 -8.14 -32.12
CA LEU A 10 42.44 -8.61 -30.80
C LEU A 10 43.72 -7.93 -30.31
N ARG A 11 43.59 -6.84 -29.55
CA ARG A 11 44.69 -6.37 -28.68
C ARG A 11 44.71 -7.26 -27.45
N THR A 12 45.71 -8.13 -27.41
CA THR A 12 46.08 -8.99 -26.28
C THR A 12 46.34 -8.13 -25.04
N LEU A 13 45.31 -7.88 -24.25
CA LEU A 13 45.47 -7.44 -22.87
C LEU A 13 45.62 -8.70 -22.02
N LYS A 14 46.87 -8.93 -21.59
CA LYS A 14 47.22 -9.93 -20.59
C LYS A 14 46.33 -9.74 -19.37
N ALA A 15 45.67 -10.83 -19.00
CA ALA A 15 44.77 -10.93 -17.87
C ALA A 15 45.45 -10.52 -16.56
N VAL A 16 44.91 -9.48 -15.92
CA VAL A 16 44.95 -9.36 -14.46
C VAL A 16 43.61 -9.89 -13.97
N GLY A 17 43.64 -11.12 -13.46
CA GLY A 17 42.49 -11.74 -12.84
C GLY A 17 42.12 -11.01 -11.56
N VAL A 18 41.08 -10.20 -11.63
CA VAL A 18 40.18 -9.98 -10.49
C VAL A 18 38.95 -10.81 -10.79
N ARG A 19 38.84 -11.98 -10.16
CA ARG A 19 37.61 -12.78 -10.12
C ARG A 19 36.63 -12.04 -9.22
N SER A 20 36.13 -10.89 -9.69
CA SER A 20 34.96 -10.26 -9.11
C SER A 20 33.78 -11.12 -9.55
N CYS A 21 33.34 -12.02 -8.67
CA CYS A 21 32.03 -12.61 -8.77
C CYS A 21 31.03 -11.45 -8.64
N GLY A 22 30.67 -10.84 -9.78
CA GLY A 22 29.59 -9.88 -9.84
C GLY A 22 28.33 -10.59 -9.39
N PHE A 23 28.03 -10.50 -8.09
CA PHE A 23 26.70 -10.80 -7.57
C PHE A 23 25.77 -9.82 -8.27
N ALA A 24 25.06 -10.30 -9.30
CA ALA A 24 23.91 -9.59 -9.82
C ALA A 24 22.93 -9.46 -8.65
N LEU A 25 22.84 -8.27 -8.06
CA LEU A 25 21.78 -7.93 -7.14
C LEU A 25 20.49 -7.92 -7.96
N PHE A 26 19.80 -9.05 -7.99
CA PHE A 26 18.42 -9.10 -8.49
C PHE A 26 17.58 -8.29 -7.51
N LEU A 27 17.41 -6.99 -7.81
CA LEU A 27 16.45 -6.15 -7.13
C LEU A 27 15.05 -6.62 -7.56
N GLY A 28 14.50 -7.58 -6.83
CA GLY A 28 13.10 -7.99 -6.99
C GLY A 28 12.20 -6.82 -6.62
N ALA A 29 11.41 -6.33 -7.58
CA ALA A 29 10.37 -5.35 -7.29
C ALA A 29 9.26 -6.05 -6.50
N CYS A 30 9.10 -5.73 -5.22
CA CYS A 30 7.91 -6.12 -4.47
C CYS A 30 6.73 -5.36 -5.08
N ALA A 31 5.78 -6.06 -5.70
CA ALA A 31 4.50 -5.48 -6.05
C ALA A 31 3.73 -5.22 -4.74
N ILE A 32 3.69 -3.96 -4.31
CA ILE A 32 2.89 -3.53 -3.15
C ILE A 32 1.45 -3.40 -3.65
N THR A 33 0.70 -4.49 -3.54
CA THR A 33 -0.76 -4.49 -3.74
C THR A 33 -1.44 -4.66 -2.39
N ASN A 34 -2.59 -4.02 -2.24
CA ASN A 34 -3.49 -4.28 -1.12
C ASN A 34 -3.88 -5.77 -1.10
N THR A 35 -4.15 -6.28 0.10
CA THR A 35 -4.86 -7.55 0.25
C THR A 35 -6.31 -7.38 -0.21
N PRO A 36 -7.01 -8.47 -0.62
CA PRO A 36 -8.44 -8.39 -0.90
C PRO A 36 -9.27 -7.81 0.25
N GLN A 37 -8.86 -8.04 1.49
CA GLN A 37 -9.47 -7.49 2.70
C GLN A 37 -9.25 -5.98 2.79
N GLN A 38 -8.04 -5.50 2.51
CA GLN A 38 -7.75 -4.06 2.44
C GLN A 38 -8.54 -3.39 1.32
N ASP A 39 -8.63 -3.98 0.13
CA ASP A 39 -9.43 -3.43 -0.97
C ASP A 39 -10.91 -3.35 -0.60
N LEU A 40 -11.46 -4.38 0.05
CA LEU A 40 -12.82 -4.35 0.57
C LEU A 40 -13.02 -3.24 1.60
N ALA A 41 -12.06 -3.06 2.52
CA ALA A 41 -12.10 -2.03 3.55
C ALA A 41 -12.04 -0.62 2.95
N TYR A 42 -11.14 -0.37 1.99
CA TYR A 42 -11.08 0.90 1.26
C TYR A 42 -12.37 1.16 0.47
N ALA A 43 -12.93 0.15 -0.18
CA ALA A 43 -14.19 0.28 -0.92
C ALA A 43 -15.38 0.62 -0.01
N ARG A 44 -15.42 0.06 1.22
CA ARG A 44 -16.44 0.41 2.22
C ARG A 44 -16.21 1.80 2.80
N TRP A 45 -14.97 2.13 3.15
CA TRP A 45 -14.60 3.46 3.63
C TRP A 45 -14.99 4.56 2.63
N ALA A 46 -14.74 4.35 1.33
CA ALA A 46 -15.08 5.31 0.28
C ALA A 46 -16.58 5.63 0.17
N LYS A 47 -17.46 4.74 0.66
CA LYS A 47 -18.91 4.98 0.73
C LYS A 47 -19.32 5.81 1.94
N CYS A 48 -18.45 5.88 2.96
CA CYS A 48 -18.73 6.53 4.23
C CYS A 48 -18.04 7.88 4.31
N ASN A 49 -18.79 8.93 4.03
CA ASN A 49 -18.35 10.31 4.23
C ASN A 49 -19.12 10.94 5.38
N ALA A 50 -18.40 11.56 6.32
CA ALA A 50 -19.01 12.40 7.34
C ALA A 50 -18.10 13.59 7.69
N PRO A 51 -18.63 14.66 8.30
CA PRO A 51 -17.81 15.80 8.70
C PRO A 51 -16.82 15.44 9.82
N TYR A 52 -15.60 15.99 9.75
CA TYR A 52 -14.56 15.87 10.79
C TYR A 52 -14.05 14.44 11.05
N ILE A 53 -13.99 13.63 9.99
CA ILE A 53 -13.41 12.28 10.01
C ILE A 53 -12.33 12.17 8.93
N SER A 54 -11.29 11.40 9.22
CA SER A 54 -10.26 11.05 8.24
C SER A 54 -9.82 9.60 8.43
N LEU A 55 -9.49 8.93 7.32
CA LEU A 55 -8.86 7.61 7.38
C LEU A 55 -7.43 7.77 7.87
N GLU A 56 -7.01 6.95 8.83
CA GLU A 56 -5.61 6.90 9.25
C GLU A 56 -4.89 5.77 8.52
N TRP A 57 -5.38 4.53 8.66
CA TRP A 57 -4.84 3.37 7.92
C TRP A 57 -5.85 2.21 7.90
N VAL A 58 -5.54 1.22 7.06
CA VAL A 58 -6.23 -0.06 6.98
C VAL A 58 -5.21 -1.18 7.20
N ASP A 59 -5.43 -2.01 8.22
CA ASP A 59 -4.57 -3.16 8.52
C ASP A 59 -4.71 -4.25 7.45
N LEU A 60 -3.76 -5.20 7.39
CA LEU A 60 -3.77 -6.28 6.39
C LEU A 60 -5.01 -7.18 6.47
N ASP A 61 -5.63 -7.28 7.64
CA ASP A 61 -6.89 -7.99 7.88
C ASP A 61 -8.14 -7.17 7.50
N GLY A 62 -7.95 -5.93 7.04
CA GLY A 62 -8.99 -5.00 6.62
C GLY A 62 -9.60 -4.20 7.77
N ARG A 63 -9.02 -4.20 8.98
CA ARG A 63 -9.46 -3.29 10.05
C ARG A 63 -9.22 -1.84 9.64
N ILE A 64 -10.27 -1.02 9.74
CA ILE A 64 -10.22 0.40 9.46
C ILE A 64 -9.90 1.16 10.75
N THR A 65 -8.84 1.96 10.75
CA THR A 65 -8.59 2.96 11.80
C THR A 65 -8.84 4.35 11.24
N PHE A 66 -9.66 5.14 11.94
CA PHE A 66 -10.03 6.49 11.51
C PHE A 66 -9.94 7.48 12.66
N ARG A 67 -9.59 8.72 12.34
CA ARG A 67 -9.59 9.83 13.27
C ARG A 67 -10.91 10.56 13.23
N PHE A 68 -11.40 10.96 14.40
CA PHE A 68 -12.62 11.77 14.52
C PHE A 68 -12.45 12.93 15.50
N SER A 69 -13.07 14.07 15.21
CA SER A 69 -13.08 15.23 16.13
C SER A 69 -14.42 15.42 16.84
N THR A 70 -15.50 14.80 16.36
CA THR A 70 -16.84 14.89 16.97
C THR A 70 -17.45 13.51 17.18
N GLU A 71 -18.24 13.35 18.25
CA GLU A 71 -18.90 12.08 18.52
C GLU A 71 -19.97 11.76 17.47
N GLY A 72 -20.72 12.77 17.01
CA GLY A 72 -21.70 12.60 15.94
C GLY A 72 -21.05 12.08 14.65
N GLY A 73 -19.87 12.59 14.30
CA GLY A 73 -19.09 12.08 13.18
C GLY A 73 -18.67 10.62 13.36
N ARG A 74 -18.17 10.27 14.56
CA ARG A 74 -17.79 8.88 14.88
C ARG A 74 -18.96 7.93 14.70
N GLN A 75 -20.12 8.25 15.28
CA GLN A 75 -21.31 7.40 15.19
C GLN A 75 -21.81 7.28 13.74
N ALA A 76 -21.80 8.38 12.98
CA ALA A 76 -22.20 8.37 11.57
C ALA A 76 -21.32 7.44 10.72
N VAL A 77 -19.99 7.46 10.91
CA VAL A 77 -19.08 6.56 10.19
C VAL A 77 -19.26 5.11 10.63
N LEU A 78 -19.39 4.83 11.92
CA LEU A 78 -19.62 3.47 12.42
C LEU A 78 -20.91 2.88 11.86
N GLN A 79 -22.00 3.66 11.87
CA GLN A 79 -23.27 3.25 11.30
C GLN A 79 -23.18 3.01 9.79
N CYS A 80 -22.50 3.89 9.06
CA CYS A 80 -22.31 3.71 7.62
C CYS A 80 -21.50 2.45 7.31
N LEU A 81 -20.40 2.19 8.05
CA LEU A 81 -19.57 1.00 7.85
C LEU A 81 -20.35 -0.29 8.12
N ALA A 82 -21.20 -0.29 9.15
CA ALA A 82 -22.10 -1.41 9.43
C ALA A 82 -23.06 -1.68 8.27
N GLU A 83 -23.68 -0.63 7.72
CA GLU A 83 -24.59 -0.78 6.56
C GLU A 83 -23.84 -1.21 5.29
N ALA A 84 -22.67 -0.62 5.02
CA ALA A 84 -21.81 -1.02 3.91
C ALA A 84 -21.30 -2.47 4.02
N GLY A 85 -21.32 -3.01 5.24
CA GLY A 85 -20.96 -4.38 5.57
C GLY A 85 -22.08 -5.41 5.41
N ARG A 86 -23.35 -4.97 5.36
CA ARG A 86 -24.53 -5.82 5.59
C ARG A 86 -24.66 -7.02 4.66
N THR A 87 -24.16 -6.94 3.42
CA THR A 87 -24.33 -7.98 2.39
C THR A 87 -23.01 -8.57 1.89
N GLY A 88 -21.88 -8.26 2.52
CA GLY A 88 -20.55 -8.70 2.06
C GLY A 88 -19.76 -9.46 3.13
N PRO A 89 -18.52 -9.86 2.82
CA PRO A 89 -17.63 -10.48 3.79
C PRO A 89 -17.47 -9.61 5.05
N PRO A 90 -17.45 -10.18 6.26
CA PRO A 90 -17.23 -9.38 7.46
C PRO A 90 -15.82 -8.78 7.44
N LEU A 91 -15.68 -7.57 7.99
CA LEU A 91 -14.38 -6.97 8.31
C LEU A 91 -14.26 -6.86 9.84
N PRO A 92 -13.04 -6.77 10.38
CA PRO A 92 -12.85 -6.50 11.80
C PRO A 92 -13.49 -5.17 12.22
N GLU A 93 -13.95 -5.09 13.48
CA GLU A 93 -14.53 -3.86 14.04
C GLU A 93 -13.59 -2.65 13.86
N PRO A 94 -14.08 -1.53 13.29
CA PRO A 94 -13.26 -0.36 13.04
C PRO A 94 -12.94 0.40 14.33
N VAL A 95 -11.79 1.08 14.34
CA VAL A 95 -11.29 1.81 15.51
C VAL A 95 -11.33 3.30 15.22
N GLY A 96 -12.15 4.02 16.00
CA GLY A 96 -12.12 5.48 16.02
C GLY A 96 -11.09 5.98 17.03
N VAL A 97 -10.18 6.84 16.60
CA VAL A 97 -9.20 7.51 17.47
C VAL A 97 -9.49 9.01 17.56
N ARG A 98 -9.45 9.57 18.78
CA ARG A 98 -9.50 11.02 18.98
C ARG A 98 -8.07 11.56 18.98
N PRO A 99 -7.76 12.68 18.29
CA PRO A 99 -6.47 13.33 18.43
C PRO A 99 -6.19 13.69 19.90
N PRO A 100 -4.91 13.71 20.32
CA PRO A 100 -4.55 14.29 21.62
C PRO A 100 -5.09 15.71 21.72
N SER A 101 -5.69 16.07 22.85
CA SER A 101 -5.90 17.47 23.20
C SER A 101 -4.52 18.14 23.28
N GLY A 102 -4.39 19.33 22.69
CA GLY A 102 -3.18 20.14 22.84
C GLY A 102 -2.92 20.50 24.32
N PRO A 103 -1.71 20.97 24.65
CA PRO A 103 -1.37 21.45 25.98
C PRO A 103 -2.24 22.62 26.44
#